data_AF-A0AA39W7J5-F1
#
_entry.id   AF-A0AA39W7J5-F1
#
_cell.length_a   1.000
_cell.length_b   1.000
_cell.length_c   1.000
_cell.angle_alpha   90.00
_cell.angle_beta   90.00
_cell.angle_gamma   90.00
#
_symmetry.space_group_name_H-M   'P 1'
#
loop_
_entity.id
_entity.type
_entity.pdbx_description
1 polymer ?
#
loop_
_entity_poly.entity_id
_entity_poly.type
_entity_poly.pdbx_seq_one_letter_code
_entity_poly.pdbx_strand_id
1 'polypeptide(L)'
;MVSDFVHQYEKAIDARYFKEKEKDVRTKSTRTILKTPLKIEEETATVYTRKYFTIFQAELFNSLRYQAKNLSKEGETKTYGVTTYGKETPLYHVTLEGDEGHATCTCHMWEFVGILYRHILCVFGKKAKLD
;
A
#
# COMPACT_ATOMS: atom_id res chain seq x y z
N MET A 1 34.60 -1.36 -39.75
CA MET A 1 34.63 -0.01 -39.15
C MET A 1 33.27 0.20 -38.52
N VAL A 2 33.17 0.10 -37.20
CA VAL A 2 31.89 0.25 -36.50
C VAL A 2 31.48 1.72 -36.60
N SER A 3 30.25 1.99 -37.02
CA SER A 3 29.75 3.37 -37.21
C SER A 3 29.76 4.13 -35.89
N ASP A 4 30.11 5.41 -35.92
CA ASP A 4 30.06 6.30 -34.74
C ASP A 4 28.70 6.26 -34.04
N PHE A 5 27.63 6.00 -34.80
CA PHE A 5 26.29 5.79 -34.26
C PHE A 5 26.21 4.58 -33.32
N VAL A 6 26.80 3.45 -33.70
CA VAL A 6 26.80 2.22 -32.89
C VAL A 6 27.59 2.43 -31.61
N HIS A 7 28.74 3.13 -31.68
CA HIS A 7 29.55 3.45 -30.50
C HIS A 7 28.83 4.39 -29.52
N GLN A 8 28.13 5.41 -30.02
CA GLN A 8 27.34 6.31 -29.17
C GLN A 8 26.13 5.60 -28.56
N TYR A 9 25.50 4.69 -29.32
CA TYR A 9 24.38 3.89 -28.85
C TYR A 9 24.78 2.93 -27.71
N GLU A 10 25.90 2.22 -27.85
CA GLU A 10 26.45 1.36 -26.80
C GLU A 10 26.74 2.16 -25.52
N LYS A 11 27.39 3.32 -25.63
CA LYS A 11 27.62 4.23 -24.50
C LYS A 11 26.33 4.68 -23.81
N ALA A 12 25.27 4.96 -24.58
CA ALA A 12 23.99 5.38 -24.03
C ALA A 12 23.30 4.24 -23.26
N ILE A 13 23.40 3.00 -23.75
CA ILE A 13 22.91 1.81 -23.05
C ILE A 13 23.66 1.61 -21.74
N ASP A 14 25.00 1.64 -21.77
CA ASP A 14 25.83 1.44 -20.58
C ASP A 14 25.56 2.51 -19.52
N ALA A 15 25.40 3.78 -19.93
CA ALA A 15 25.06 4.87 -19.02
C ALA A 15 23.67 4.67 -18.37
N ARG A 16 22.68 4.16 -19.10
CA ARG A 16 21.37 3.81 -18.53
C ARG A 16 21.50 2.65 -17.55
N TYR A 17 22.19 1.59 -17.93
CA TYR A 17 22.38 0.41 -17.10
C TYR A 17 23.12 0.75 -15.80
N PHE A 18 24.16 1.57 -15.86
CA PHE A 18 24.88 2.05 -14.68
C PHE A 18 23.98 2.84 -13.73
N LYS A 19 23.16 3.77 -14.26
CA LYS A 19 22.19 4.53 -13.45
C LYS A 19 21.13 3.65 -12.80
N GLU A 20 20.67 2.63 -13.51
CA GLU A 20 19.70 1.66 -12.99
C GLU A 20 20.32 0.80 -11.89
N LYS A 21 21.53 0.29 -12.11
CA LYS A 21 22.30 -0.45 -11.12
C LYS A 21 22.59 0.37 -9.86
N GLU A 22 22.94 1.66 -10.00
CA GLU A 22 23.17 2.54 -8.86
C GLU A 22 21.87 2.76 -8.05
N LYS A 23 20.73 2.95 -8.72
CA LYS A 23 19.42 3.02 -8.07
C LYS A 23 19.12 1.72 -7.34
N ASP A 24 19.29 0.57 -7.98
CA ASP A 24 19.07 -0.74 -7.38
C ASP A 24 19.92 -0.95 -6.12
N VAL A 25 21.22 -0.63 -6.18
CA VAL A 25 22.13 -0.75 -5.02
C VAL A 25 21.71 0.20 -3.90
N ARG A 26 21.39 1.46 -4.20
CA ARG A 26 20.89 2.41 -3.18
C ARG A 26 19.59 1.93 -2.55
N THR A 27 18.71 1.30 -3.32
CA THR A 27 17.43 0.80 -2.82
C THR A 27 17.61 -0.45 -1.96
N LYS A 28 18.52 -1.36 -2.35
CA LYS A 28 18.80 -2.63 -1.65
C LYS A 28 19.70 -2.46 -0.42
N SER A 29 20.58 -1.46 -0.40
CA SER A 29 21.58 -1.28 0.67
C SER A 29 21.05 -0.56 1.91
N THR A 30 19.88 0.09 1.85
CA THR A 30 19.28 0.77 3.00
C THR A 30 17.99 0.09 3.42
N ARG A 31 17.92 -0.40 4.66
CA ARG A 31 16.69 -0.94 5.25
C ARG A 31 15.63 0.17 5.31
N THR A 32 14.41 -0.13 4.88
CA THR A 32 13.33 0.86 4.90
C THR A 32 12.96 1.20 6.34
N ILE A 33 12.89 2.49 6.68
CA ILE A 33 12.55 2.95 8.03
C ILE A 33 11.05 2.76 8.22
N LEU A 34 10.65 1.97 9.22
CA LEU A 34 9.26 1.77 9.61
C LEU A 34 8.76 3.00 10.39
N LYS A 35 7.52 3.42 10.13
CA LYS A 35 6.88 4.56 10.80
C LYS A 35 5.85 4.15 11.84
N THR A 36 5.40 2.90 11.82
CA THR A 36 4.44 2.34 12.77
C THR A 36 4.96 1.00 13.30
N PRO A 37 4.49 0.54 14.48
CA PRO A 37 4.84 -0.76 15.03
C PRO A 37 3.96 -1.90 14.47
N LEU A 38 3.30 -1.72 13.33
CA LEU A 38 2.34 -2.69 12.79
C LEU A 38 3.05 -3.79 11.98
N LYS A 39 2.75 -5.05 12.26
CA LYS A 39 3.32 -6.21 11.54
C LYS A 39 3.11 -6.15 10.03
N ILE A 40 1.95 -5.68 9.58
CA ILE A 40 1.65 -5.50 8.14
C ILE A 40 2.64 -4.55 7.45
N GLU A 41 3.21 -3.59 8.19
CA GLU A 41 4.25 -2.70 7.67
C GLU A 41 5.58 -3.44 7.46
N GLU A 42 5.98 -4.28 8.42
CA GLU A 42 7.19 -5.10 8.31
C GLU A 42 7.10 -6.07 7.13
N GLU A 43 5.97 -6.77 7.00
CA GLU A 43 5.73 -7.72 5.91
C GLU A 43 5.75 -7.00 4.56
N THR A 44 5.02 -5.89 4.43
CA THR A 44 4.93 -5.15 3.17
C THR A 44 6.26 -4.52 2.77
N ALA A 45 7.14 -4.17 3.72
CA ALA A 45 8.49 -3.66 3.44
C ALA A 45 9.38 -4.67 2.71
N THR A 46 9.08 -5.97 2.83
CA THR A 46 9.83 -7.04 2.15
C THR A 46 9.27 -7.38 0.77
N VAL A 47 7.97 -7.13 0.55
CA VAL A 47 7.26 -7.48 -0.69
C VAL A 47 7.22 -6.31 -1.68
N TYR A 48 7.02 -5.09 -1.19
CA TYR A 48 6.87 -3.91 -2.04
C TYR A 48 8.22 -3.31 -2.45
N THR A 49 8.29 -2.85 -3.70
CA THR A 49 9.39 -1.94 -4.10
C THR A 49 9.32 -0.67 -3.25
N ARG A 50 10.45 0.01 -3.05
CA ARG A 50 10.54 1.19 -2.18
C ARG A 50 9.53 2.30 -2.52
N LYS A 51 9.23 2.49 -3.82
CA LYS A 51 8.21 3.45 -4.27
C LYS A 51 6.83 3.08 -3.73
N TYR A 52 6.42 1.82 -3.92
CA TYR A 52 5.11 1.33 -3.48
C TYR A 52 5.05 1.27 -1.95
N PHE A 53 6.12 0.85 -1.29
CA PHE A 53 6.18 0.84 0.17
C PHE A 53 6.02 2.24 0.76
N THR A 54 6.63 3.27 0.15
CA THR A 54 6.48 4.65 0.63
C THR A 54 5.03 5.13 0.56
N ILE A 55 4.31 4.78 -0.51
CA ILE A 55 2.89 5.09 -0.67
C ILE A 55 2.05 4.32 0.35
N PHE A 56 2.27 3.01 0.46
CA PHE A 56 1.60 2.15 1.43
C PHE A 56 1.80 2.65 2.87
N GLN A 57 3.04 2.97 3.25
CA GLN A 57 3.35 3.47 4.58
C GLN A 57 2.63 4.79 4.89
N ALA A 58 2.46 5.66 3.90
CA ALA A 58 1.69 6.88 4.06
C ALA A 58 0.19 6.60 4.26
N GLU A 59 -0.39 5.70 3.46
CA GLU A 59 -1.79 5.28 3.61
C GLU A 59 -2.04 4.56 4.94
N LEU A 60 -1.10 3.71 5.37
CA LEU A 60 -1.13 3.02 6.65
C LEU A 60 -1.10 4.01 7.81
N PHE A 61 -0.18 4.97 7.80
CA PHE A 61 -0.13 6.01 8.82
C PHE A 61 -1.41 6.86 8.84
N ASN A 62 -1.94 7.21 7.66
CA ASN A 62 -3.19 7.94 7.55
C ASN A 62 -4.40 7.14 8.07
N SER A 63 -4.39 5.81 7.94
CA SER A 63 -5.45 4.93 8.45
C SER A 63 -5.62 5.02 9.97
N LEU A 64 -4.55 5.37 10.70
CA LEU A 64 -4.57 5.48 12.16
C LEU A 64 -5.50 6.60 12.66
N ARG A 65 -5.84 7.57 11.81
CA ARG A 65 -6.80 8.65 12.12
C ARG A 65 -8.26 8.19 12.07
N TYR A 66 -8.50 6.99 11.57
CA TYR A 66 -9.84 6.43 11.42
C TYR A 66 -10.13 5.37 12.47
N GLN A 67 -11.39 5.21 12.78
CA GLN A 67 -11.94 4.13 13.58
C GLN A 67 -12.92 3.33 12.72
N ALA A 68 -12.99 2.03 12.98
CA ALA A 68 -13.91 1.12 12.32
C ALA A 68 -14.87 0.55 13.37
N LYS A 69 -16.11 0.28 12.97
CA LYS A 69 -17.13 -0.42 13.75
C LYS A 69 -17.76 -1.49 12.87
N ASN A 70 -17.99 -2.68 13.42
CA ASN A 70 -18.77 -3.71 12.73
C ASN A 70 -20.23 -3.23 12.59
N LEU A 71 -20.78 -3.31 11.39
CA LEU A 71 -22.17 -2.92 11.11
C LEU A 71 -23.05 -4.14 10.85
N SER A 72 -22.56 -5.09 10.04
CA SER A 72 -23.29 -6.31 9.73
C SER A 72 -22.37 -7.44 9.29
N LYS A 73 -22.89 -8.66 9.40
CA LYS A 73 -22.31 -9.87 8.83
C LYS A 73 -23.42 -10.64 8.12
N GLU A 74 -23.29 -10.81 6.82
CA GLU A 74 -24.24 -11.52 5.96
C GLU A 74 -23.52 -12.70 5.32
N GLY A 75 -23.77 -13.91 5.85
CA GLY A 75 -22.99 -15.09 5.49
C GLY A 75 -21.51 -14.90 5.86
N GLU A 76 -20.64 -14.95 4.85
CA GLU A 76 -19.20 -14.72 4.99
C GLU A 76 -18.80 -13.26 4.78
N THR A 77 -19.70 -12.44 4.24
CA THR A 77 -19.46 -11.02 3.98
C THR A 77 -19.60 -10.21 5.27
N LYS A 78 -18.62 -9.36 5.57
CA LYS A 78 -18.62 -8.45 6.73
C LYS A 78 -18.57 -7.00 6.28
N THR A 79 -19.46 -6.17 6.81
CA THR A 79 -19.50 -4.73 6.53
C THR A 79 -19.10 -3.92 7.76
N TYR A 80 -18.21 -2.97 7.55
CA TYR A 80 -17.68 -2.08 8.57
C TYR A 80 -17.95 -0.62 8.22
N GLY A 81 -18.34 0.15 9.23
CA GLY A 81 -18.44 1.60 9.17
C GLY A 81 -17.14 2.24 9.62
N VAL A 82 -16.55 3.08 8.78
CA VAL A 82 -15.28 3.74 9.03
C VAL A 82 -15.47 5.25 9.08
N THR A 83 -15.08 5.88 10.19
CA THR A 83 -15.12 7.34 10.37
C THR A 83 -13.79 7.85 10.92
N THR A 84 -13.52 9.15 10.77
CA THR A 84 -12.40 9.77 11.49
C THR A 84 -12.67 9.74 13.00
N TYR A 85 -11.64 9.54 13.82
CA TYR A 85 -11.77 9.64 15.27
C TYR A 85 -12.44 10.96 15.69
N GLY A 86 -13.41 10.86 16.60
CA GLY A 86 -14.17 12.01 17.09
C GLY A 86 -15.18 12.59 16.09
N LYS A 87 -15.43 11.92 14.96
CA LYS A 87 -16.45 12.33 13.98
C LYS A 87 -17.44 11.21 13.68
N GLU A 88 -18.66 11.62 13.34
CA GLU A 88 -19.72 10.73 12.86
C GLU A 88 -19.80 10.71 11.32
N THR A 89 -19.37 11.78 10.66
CA THR A 89 -19.38 11.91 9.19
C THR A 89 -18.04 12.47 8.65
N PRO A 90 -17.68 12.15 7.39
CA PRO A 90 -18.33 11.17 6.50
C PRO A 90 -18.14 9.72 7.00
N LEU A 91 -19.18 8.91 6.82
CA LEU A 91 -19.17 7.47 7.11
C LEU A 91 -18.85 6.70 5.82
N TYR A 92 -17.73 6.00 5.83
CA TYR A 92 -17.34 5.12 4.73
C TYR A 92 -17.71 3.68 5.08
N HIS A 93 -18.39 3.00 4.17
CA HIS A 93 -18.62 1.57 4.27
C HIS A 93 -17.46 0.82 3.62
N VAL A 94 -16.91 -0.14 4.36
CA VAL A 94 -15.92 -1.11 3.90
C VAL A 94 -16.55 -2.49 3.97
N THR A 95 -16.57 -3.20 2.85
CA THR A 95 -17.12 -4.56 2.76
C THR A 95 -15.98 -5.52 2.52
N LEU A 96 -15.87 -6.53 3.36
CA LEU A 96 -14.96 -7.67 3.19
C LEU A 96 -15.79 -8.86 2.75
N GLU A 97 -15.49 -9.40 1.57
CA GLU A 97 -16.13 -10.63 1.09
C GLU A 97 -15.47 -11.86 1.73
N GLY A 98 -16.22 -12.96 1.78
CA GLY A 98 -15.82 -14.21 2.45
C GLY A 98 -14.63 -14.90 1.82
N ASP A 99 -14.54 -14.86 0.49
CA ASP A 99 -13.35 -15.26 -0.24
C ASP A 99 -12.24 -14.26 0.07
N GLU A 100 -11.13 -14.73 0.65
CA GLU A 100 -10.12 -13.95 1.38
C GLU A 100 -9.42 -12.83 0.57
N GLY A 101 -9.80 -12.61 -0.69
CA GLY A 101 -9.16 -11.69 -1.62
C GLY A 101 -9.85 -10.33 -1.85
N HIS A 102 -11.13 -10.14 -1.51
CA HIS A 102 -11.87 -8.96 -1.97
C HIS A 102 -12.35 -8.04 -0.84
N ALA A 103 -11.94 -6.77 -0.91
CA ALA A 103 -12.30 -5.72 0.03
C ALA A 103 -12.66 -4.45 -0.74
N THR A 104 -13.88 -3.96 -0.58
CA THR A 104 -14.35 -2.74 -1.24
C THR A 104 -14.58 -1.62 -0.24
N CYS A 105 -14.48 -0.38 -0.72
CA CYS A 105 -14.84 0.79 0.08
C CYS A 105 -15.61 1.80 -0.76
N THR A 106 -16.68 2.35 -0.18
CA THR A 106 -17.50 3.44 -0.76
C THR A 106 -16.75 4.73 -1.10
N CYS A 107 -15.50 4.89 -0.64
CA CYS A 107 -14.67 5.99 -1.12
C CYS A 107 -14.20 5.80 -2.57
N HIS A 108 -14.33 4.60 -3.14
CA HIS A 108 -13.92 4.21 -4.51
C HIS A 108 -12.44 4.49 -4.86
N MET A 109 -11.61 4.80 -3.86
CA MET A 109 -10.18 5.08 -4.06
C MET A 109 -9.30 3.81 -4.12
N TRP A 110 -9.90 2.62 -4.25
CA TRP A 110 -9.24 1.33 -4.04
C TRP A 110 -8.18 0.98 -5.10
N GLU A 111 -8.29 1.50 -6.33
CA GLU A 111 -7.55 0.93 -7.46
C GLU A 111 -6.41 1.78 -8.01
N PHE A 112 -6.14 2.98 -7.48
CA PHE A 112 -5.27 3.89 -8.22
C PHE A 112 -3.80 3.42 -8.34
N VAL A 113 -3.35 2.45 -7.52
CA VAL A 113 -1.95 1.96 -7.57
C VAL A 113 -1.79 0.48 -7.11
N GLY A 114 -2.85 -0.31 -6.96
CA GLY A 114 -2.74 -1.68 -6.40
C GLY A 114 -2.28 -1.71 -4.93
N ILE A 115 -2.52 -0.62 -4.20
CA ILE A 115 -2.21 -0.46 -2.77
C ILE A 115 -3.53 -0.25 -2.04
N LEU A 116 -3.75 -1.00 -0.95
CA LEU A 116 -4.95 -0.85 -0.12
C LEU A 116 -5.08 0.58 0.42
N TYR A 117 -6.29 1.13 0.33
CA TYR A 117 -6.58 2.49 0.79
C TYR A 117 -6.77 2.59 2.31
N ARG A 118 -6.51 3.76 2.90
CA ARG A 118 -6.56 4.02 4.35
C ARG A 118 -7.78 3.47 5.10
N HIS A 119 -8.97 3.45 4.50
CA HIS A 119 -10.18 2.93 5.16
C HIS A 119 -10.16 1.40 5.31
N ILE A 120 -9.70 0.70 4.27
CA ILE A 120 -9.57 -0.76 4.28
C ILE A 120 -8.42 -1.16 5.23
N LEU A 121 -7.30 -0.44 5.17
CA LEU A 121 -6.19 -0.62 6.12
C LEU A 121 -6.60 -0.43 7.58
N CYS A 122 -7.50 0.53 7.87
CA CYS A 122 -8.04 0.75 9.20
C CYS A 122 -8.81 -0.49 9.71
N VAL A 123 -9.57 -1.16 8.85
CA VAL A 123 -10.30 -2.39 9.21
C VAL A 123 -9.32 -3.54 9.45
N PHE A 124 -8.38 -3.77 8.53
CA PHE A 124 -7.40 -4.86 8.66
C PHE A 124 -6.47 -4.70 9.88
N GLY A 125 -6.00 -3.48 10.15
CA GLY A 125 -5.16 -3.20 11.31
C GLY A 125 -5.88 -3.38 12.65
N LYS A 126 -7.21 -3.46 12.66
CA LYS A 126 -8.06 -3.56 13.85
C LYS A 126 -8.92 -4.83 13.87
N LYS A 127 -8.76 -5.75 12.92
CA LYS A 127 -9.64 -6.92 12.72
C LYS A 127 -9.83 -7.72 14.02
N ALA A 128 -8.77 -7.93 14.80
CA ALA A 128 -8.82 -8.62 16.10
C ALA A 128 -9.69 -7.94 17.20
N LYS A 129 -10.07 -6.67 17.04
CA LYS A 129 -10.96 -5.94 17.97
C LYS A 129 -12.38 -5.75 17.42
N LEU A 130 -12.62 -6.13 16.17
CA LEU A 130 -13.86 -5.88 15.43
C LEU A 130 -14.64 -7.17 15.11
N ASP A 131 -14.05 -8.31 15.44
CA ASP A 131 -14.65 -9.64 15.39
C ASP A 131 -15.26 -10.03 16.74
#